data_AF-A0A935SMU9-F1
#
_entry.id   AF-A0A935SMU9-F1
#
_cell.length_a   1.000
_cell.length_b   1.000
_cell.length_c   1.000
_cell.angle_alpha   90.00
_cell.angle_beta   90.00
_cell.angle_gamma   90.00
#
_symmetry.space_group_name_H-M   'P 1'
#
loop_
_entity.id
_entity.type
_entity.pdbx_description
1 polymer ?
#
loop_
_entity_poly.entity_id
_entity_poly.type
_entity_poly.pdbx_seq_one_letter_code
_entity_poly.pdbx_strand_id
1 'polypeptide(L)'
;MELRQSYKFTVKKLSAVQRFKKNKAGAGKARKAGKKIKTIAGRLVRELERKLTADSLNRYATDLSLFKTVLAQKEAIAVKFTAFMNPM
;
A
#
# COMPACT_ATOMS: atom_id res chain seq x y z
N MET A 1 -14.42 -11.22 -9.37
CA MET A 1 -14.81 -10.30 -8.29
C MET A 1 -14.57 -8.87 -8.74
N GLU A 2 -15.54 -7.98 -8.52
CA GLU A 2 -15.45 -6.58 -8.89
C GLU A 2 -15.08 -5.71 -7.68
N LEU A 3 -14.19 -4.71 -7.85
CA LEU A 3 -13.84 -3.73 -6.82
C LEU A 3 -14.77 -2.51 -6.90
N ARG A 4 -15.08 -1.86 -5.77
CA ARG A 4 -15.98 -0.70 -5.78
C ARG A 4 -15.41 0.47 -6.58
N GLN A 5 -14.07 0.55 -6.65
CA GLN A 5 -13.38 1.62 -7.35
C GLN A 5 -12.05 1.13 -7.89
N SER A 6 -11.75 1.50 -9.14
CA SER A 6 -10.42 1.31 -9.72
C SER A 6 -9.51 2.49 -9.35
N TYR A 7 -8.35 2.19 -8.79
CA TYR A 7 -7.32 3.20 -8.48
C TYR A 7 -6.12 3.15 -9.42
N LYS A 8 -6.19 2.37 -10.51
CA LYS A 8 -5.08 2.17 -11.47
C LYS A 8 -4.44 3.49 -11.90
N PHE A 9 -5.26 4.44 -12.37
CA PHE A 9 -4.77 5.75 -12.82
C PHE A 9 -4.39 6.67 -11.65
N THR A 10 -5.12 6.60 -10.54
CA THR A 10 -4.85 7.42 -9.35
C THR A 10 -3.50 7.08 -8.74
N VAL A 11 -3.21 5.78 -8.54
CA VAL A 11 -1.93 5.31 -8.01
C VAL A 11 -0.79 5.67 -8.96
N LYS A 12 -0.98 5.51 -10.28
CA LYS A 12 0.01 5.93 -11.29
C LYS A 12 0.36 7.42 -11.17
N LYS A 13 -0.64 8.30 -11.07
CA LYS A 13 -0.44 9.75 -10.89
C LYS A 13 0.28 10.07 -9.58
N LEU A 14 -0.12 9.43 -8.47
CA LEU A 14 0.50 9.66 -7.16
C LEU A 14 1.95 9.16 -7.12
N SER A 15 2.25 8.04 -7.76
CA SER A 15 3.61 7.51 -7.90
C SER A 15 4.52 8.48 -8.66
N ALA A 16 4.03 9.09 -9.74
CA ALA A 16 4.76 10.13 -10.45
C ALA A 16 5.07 11.34 -9.54
N VAL A 17 4.11 11.80 -8.74
CA VAL A 17 4.31 12.89 -7.77
C VAL A 17 5.39 12.55 -6.73
N GLN A 18 5.46 11.29 -6.27
CA GLN A 18 6.48 10.87 -5.32
C GLN A 18 7.90 10.95 -5.88
N ARG A 19 8.09 10.72 -7.20
CA ARG A 19 9.42 10.79 -7.84
C ARG A 19 10.00 12.21 -7.81
N PHE A 20 9.16 13.24 -7.88
CA PHE A 20 9.59 14.65 -7.86
C PHE A 20 9.82 15.21 -6.44
N LYS A 21 10.08 14.34 -5.45
CA LYS A 21 10.35 14.74 -4.05
C LYS A 21 11.53 15.71 -3.91
N LYS A 22 12.55 15.57 -4.77
CA LYS A 22 13.79 16.37 -4.73
C LYS A 22 13.65 17.78 -5.35
N ASN A 23 12.53 18.07 -6.02
CA ASN A 23 12.32 19.38 -6.65
C ASN A 23 11.95 20.44 -5.59
N LYS A 24 12.09 21.73 -5.94
CA LYS A 24 11.65 22.85 -5.08
C LYS A 24 10.17 22.65 -4.70
N ALA A 25 9.89 22.65 -3.38
CA ALA A 25 8.58 22.36 -2.80
C ALA A 25 7.96 20.97 -3.12
N GLY A 26 8.74 20.03 -3.66
CA GLY A 26 8.30 18.67 -4.01
C GLY A 26 8.08 17.77 -2.79
N ALA A 27 8.84 17.96 -1.72
CA ALA A 27 8.79 17.12 -0.53
C ALA A 27 7.40 17.06 0.13
N GLY A 28 6.73 18.22 0.26
CA GLY A 28 5.37 18.28 0.81
C GLY A 28 4.35 17.55 -0.05
N LYS A 29 4.45 17.71 -1.38
CA LYS A 29 3.56 17.04 -2.35
C LYS A 29 3.78 15.52 -2.33
N ALA A 30 5.02 15.07 -2.29
CA ALA A 30 5.37 13.64 -2.20
C ALA A 30 4.86 12.99 -0.91
N ARG A 31 4.99 13.67 0.24
CA ARG A 31 4.43 13.20 1.53
C ARG A 31 2.91 13.05 1.47
N LYS A 32 2.19 14.05 0.94
CA LYS A 32 0.73 13.99 0.75
C LYS A 32 0.32 12.85 -0.20
N ALA A 33 1.07 12.66 -1.28
CA ALA A 33 0.84 11.57 -2.22
C ALA A 33 1.04 10.19 -1.58
N GLY A 34 2.11 10.01 -0.79
CA GLY A 34 2.36 8.79 -0.03
C GLY A 34 1.24 8.46 0.96
N LYS A 35 0.77 9.46 1.72
CA LYS A 35 -0.40 9.29 2.62
C LYS A 35 -1.63 8.81 1.86
N LYS A 36 -1.91 9.40 0.68
CA LYS A 36 -3.06 9.01 -0.16
C LYS A 36 -2.93 7.59 -0.70
N ILE A 37 -1.73 7.17 -1.13
CA ILE A 37 -1.45 5.78 -1.55
C ILE A 37 -1.70 4.82 -0.38
N LYS A 38 -1.22 5.14 0.83
CA LYS A 38 -1.44 4.32 2.04
C LYS A 38 -2.93 4.15 2.36
N THR A 39 -3.72 5.22 2.24
CA THR A 39 -5.18 5.17 2.41
C THR A 39 -5.84 4.26 1.36
N ILE A 40 -5.45 4.37 0.09
CA ILE A 40 -5.97 3.52 -0.99
C ILE A 40 -5.64 2.06 -0.72
N ALA A 41 -4.39 1.75 -0.38
CA ALA A 41 -3.95 0.40 -0.08
C ALA A 41 -4.74 -0.21 1.09
N GLY A 42 -4.91 0.53 2.19
CA GLY A 42 -5.72 0.06 3.32
C GLY A 42 -7.21 -0.10 2.99
N ARG A 43 -7.76 0.69 2.07
CA ARG A 43 -9.14 0.49 1.59
C ARG A 43 -9.24 -0.80 0.77
N LEU A 44 -8.29 -1.05 -0.13
CA LEU A 44 -8.26 -2.25 -0.97
C LEU A 44 -8.12 -3.53 -0.15
N VAL A 45 -7.21 -3.57 0.83
CA VAL A 45 -7.07 -4.74 1.72
C VAL A 45 -8.39 -5.05 2.42
N ARG A 46 -9.05 -4.03 3.00
CA ARG A 46 -10.36 -4.23 3.64
C ARG A 46 -11.47 -4.65 2.68
N GLU A 47 -11.43 -4.20 1.41
CA GLU A 47 -12.39 -4.64 0.40
C GLU A 47 -12.18 -6.10 -0.01
N LEU A 48 -10.92 -6.54 -0.13
CA LEU A 48 -10.60 -7.94 -0.40
C LEU A 48 -11.08 -8.84 0.74
N GLU A 49 -10.83 -8.45 1.99
CA GLU A 49 -11.26 -9.23 3.15
C GLU A 49 -12.77 -9.39 3.27
N ARG A 50 -13.53 -8.36 2.91
CA ARG A 50 -15.00 -8.43 2.95
C ARG A 50 -15.61 -9.23 1.81
N LYS A 51 -14.94 -9.31 0.66
CA LYS A 51 -15.52 -9.89 -0.55
C LYS A 51 -15.04 -11.32 -0.81
N LEU A 52 -13.85 -11.70 -0.34
CA LEU A 52 -13.27 -13.01 -0.62
C LEU A 52 -13.96 -14.11 0.21
N THR A 53 -14.10 -15.28 -0.38
CA THR A 53 -14.57 -16.49 0.32
C THR A 53 -13.54 -16.97 1.34
N ALA A 54 -13.96 -17.77 2.32
CA ALA A 54 -13.06 -18.31 3.35
C ALA A 54 -11.85 -19.06 2.75
N ASP A 55 -12.07 -19.87 1.71
CA ASP A 55 -11.00 -20.61 1.03
C ASP A 55 -9.98 -19.68 0.36
N SER A 56 -10.47 -18.63 -0.29
CA SER A 56 -9.60 -17.63 -0.93
C SER A 56 -8.84 -16.81 0.11
N LEU A 57 -9.47 -16.49 1.24
CA LEU A 57 -8.81 -15.81 2.36
C LEU A 57 -7.70 -16.66 2.95
N ASN A 58 -7.93 -17.97 3.12
CA ASN A 58 -6.91 -18.88 3.63
C ASN A 58 -5.72 -18.97 2.66
N ARG A 59 -5.99 -19.04 1.34
CA ARG A 59 -4.94 -19.06 0.31
C ARG A 59 -4.04 -17.82 0.36
N TYR A 60 -4.61 -16.63 0.57
CA TYR A 60 -3.86 -15.37 0.59
C TYR A 60 -3.58 -14.85 2.01
N ALA A 61 -3.73 -15.69 3.04
CA ALA A 61 -3.61 -15.26 4.43
C ALA A 61 -2.24 -14.64 4.73
N THR A 62 -1.18 -15.27 4.22
CA THR A 62 0.20 -14.78 4.36
C THR A 62 0.38 -13.39 3.75
N ASP A 63 -0.04 -13.20 2.50
CA ASP A 63 0.07 -11.91 1.80
C ASP A 63 -0.75 -10.81 2.48
N LEU A 64 -1.99 -11.12 2.87
CA LEU A 64 -2.86 -10.18 3.56
C LEU A 64 -2.28 -9.77 4.93
N SER A 65 -1.66 -10.71 5.65
CA SER A 65 -0.97 -10.42 6.91
C SER A 65 0.23 -9.49 6.72
N LEU A 66 1.00 -9.71 5.65
CA LEU A 66 2.14 -8.86 5.29
C LEU A 66 1.66 -7.45 4.95
N PHE A 67 0.63 -7.33 4.10
CA PHE A 67 0.09 -6.02 3.73
C PHE A 67 -0.44 -5.25 4.94
N LYS A 68 -1.13 -5.92 5.86
CA LYS A 68 -1.57 -5.29 7.12
C LYS A 68 -0.40 -4.81 7.96
N THR A 69 0.65 -5.62 8.08
CA THR A 69 1.85 -5.27 8.85
C THR A 69 2.53 -4.02 8.28
N VAL A 70 2.73 -3.98 6.96
CA VAL A 70 3.30 -2.82 6.25
C VAL A 70 2.42 -1.58 6.41
N LEU A 71 1.09 -1.73 6.35
CA LEU A 71 0.16 -0.62 6.55
C LEU A 71 0.15 -0.10 8.00
N ALA A 72 0.33 -0.97 8.99
CA ALA A 72 0.37 -0.62 10.41
C ALA A 72 1.69 0.05 10.82
N GLN A 73 2.77 -0.15 10.06
CA GLN A 73 4.07 0.43 10.35
C GLN A 73 3.99 1.97 10.44
N LYS A 74 4.47 2.51 11.56
CA LYS A 74 4.68 3.95 11.78
C LYS A 74 6.05 4.36 11.22
N GLU A 75 6.13 5.59 10.73
CA GLU A 75 7.27 6.17 9.96
C GLU A 75 8.65 6.10 10.66
N ALA A 76 8.73 5.70 11.94
CA ALA A 76 9.96 5.74 12.73
C ALA A 76 10.85 4.48 12.65
N ILE A 77 10.37 3.36 12.09
CA ILE A 77 11.17 2.12 12.02
C ILE A 77 11.66 1.94 10.59
N ALA A 78 12.78 2.60 10.26
CA ALA A 78 13.37 2.58 8.92
C ALA A 78 14.06 1.25 8.53
N VAL A 79 14.04 0.21 9.38
CA VAL A 79 15.00 -0.91 9.25
C VAL A 79 14.38 -2.27 8.88
N LYS A 80 13.05 -2.45 8.80
CA LYS A 80 12.49 -3.83 8.71
C LYS A 80 11.90 -4.28 7.36
N PHE A 81 11.72 -3.42 6.36
CA PHE A 81 11.04 -3.86 5.12
C PHE A 81 11.95 -4.66 4.16
N THR A 82 13.22 -4.29 4.03
CA THR A 82 14.17 -5.00 3.15
C THR A 82 14.52 -6.41 3.64
N ALA A 83 14.33 -6.69 4.93
CA ALA A 83 14.66 -7.98 5.53
C ALA A 83 13.62 -9.09 5.25
N PHE A 84 12.37 -8.75 4.92
CA PHE A 84 11.30 -9.74 4.71
C PHE A 84 11.15 -10.20 3.25
N MET A 85 11.73 -9.48 2.28
CA MET A 85 11.61 -9.79 0.85
C MET A 85 12.70 -10.73 0.30
N ASN A 86 13.70 -11.10 1.09
CA ASN A 86 14.73 -12.09 0.71
C ASN A 86 14.76 -13.25 1.71
N PRO A 87 13.83 -14.21 1.63
CA PRO A 87 14.12 -15.57 2.08
C PRO A 87 15.01 -16.22 1.01
N MET A 88 16.31 -16.29 1.26
CA MET A 88 17.15 -17.36 0.71
C MET A 88 16.76 -18.67 1.41
#